data_AF-A0A662YFS9-F1
#
_entry.id   AF-A0A662YFS9-F1
#
_cell.length_a   1.000
_cell.length_b   1.000
_cell.length_c   1.000
_cell.angle_alpha   90.00
_cell.angle_beta   90.00
_cell.angle_gamma   90.00
#
_symmetry.space_group_name_H-M   'P 1'
#
loop_
_entity.id
_entity.type
_entity.pdbx_description
1 polymer ?
#
loop_
_entity_poly.entity_id
_entity_poly.type
_entity_poly.pdbx_seq_one_letter_code
_entity_poly.pdbx_strand_id
1 'polypeptide(L)'
;MARASGAAAPSAEAADTTTKQQRQQQDEARVRALLRDLRVDTGDVVLFDRKCASMGLYGGAICACAKFFGQTQWDHNGVVVRVPSPSPAAAPEDELFLLEAAITGVKLRPLVARVLRSGGHEVAVRKLQVARPPELQTRALRFAMSSVDAPY
;
A
#
# COMPACT_ATOMS: atom_id res chain seq x y z
N MET A 1 26.81 -47.31 24.40
CA MET A 1 25.54 -46.95 23.74
C MET A 1 25.55 -45.46 23.45
N ALA A 2 25.73 -45.05 22.20
CA ALA A 2 25.58 -43.66 21.79
C ALA A 2 24.68 -43.63 20.54
N ARG A 3 23.47 -43.07 20.68
CA ARG A 3 22.57 -42.80 19.56
C ARG A 3 22.94 -41.44 18.98
N ALA A 4 23.40 -41.41 17.74
CA ALA A 4 23.49 -40.18 16.96
C ALA A 4 22.07 -39.78 16.50
N SER A 5 21.60 -38.61 16.93
CA SER A 5 20.38 -37.98 16.45
C SER A 5 20.71 -37.26 15.14
N GLY A 6 20.26 -37.82 14.02
CA GLY A 6 20.33 -37.17 12.71
C GLY A 6 19.15 -36.20 12.56
N ALA A 7 19.42 -34.88 12.61
CA ALA A 7 18.47 -33.89 12.18
C ALA A 7 18.34 -33.97 10.65
N ALA A 8 17.15 -34.31 10.16
CA ALA A 8 16.85 -34.34 8.73
C ALA A 8 16.96 -32.92 8.14
N ALA A 9 17.65 -32.78 7.02
CA ALA A 9 17.74 -31.52 6.29
C ALA A 9 16.34 -31.09 5.79
N PRO A 10 16.01 -29.78 5.84
CA PRO A 10 14.73 -29.29 5.35
C PRO A 10 14.57 -29.53 3.85
N SER A 11 13.35 -29.89 3.43
CA SER A 11 13.00 -30.11 2.03
C SER A 11 13.08 -28.82 1.20
N ALA A 12 13.34 -28.94 -0.10
CA ALA A 12 13.49 -27.81 -1.02
C ALA A 12 12.26 -26.85 -1.05
N GLU A 13 11.06 -27.38 -0.81
CA GLU A 13 9.81 -26.60 -0.75
C GLU A 13 9.70 -25.73 0.52
N ALA A 14 10.24 -26.21 1.65
CA ALA A 14 10.35 -25.42 2.87
C ALA A 14 11.37 -24.27 2.69
N ALA A 15 12.48 -24.52 1.99
CA ALA A 15 13.50 -23.52 1.71
C ALA A 15 13.00 -22.39 0.79
N ASP A 16 12.20 -22.71 -0.25
CA ASP A 16 11.60 -21.69 -1.14
C ASP A 16 10.57 -20.81 -0.41
N THR A 17 9.76 -21.42 0.46
CA THR A 17 8.75 -20.69 1.25
C THR A 17 9.39 -19.73 2.25
N THR A 18 10.42 -20.16 2.97
CA THR A 18 11.17 -19.30 3.91
C THR A 18 11.80 -18.12 3.18
N THR A 19 12.36 -18.35 1.98
CA THR A 19 13.01 -17.30 1.20
C THR A 19 12.00 -16.25 0.68
N LYS A 20 10.79 -16.68 0.30
CA LYS A 20 9.70 -15.76 -0.12
C LYS A 20 9.20 -14.92 1.04
N GLN A 21 8.98 -15.53 2.20
CA GLN A 21 8.54 -14.83 3.42
C GLN A 21 9.57 -13.80 3.89
N GLN A 22 10.86 -14.15 3.88
CA GLN A 22 11.93 -13.22 4.25
C GLN A 22 12.00 -12.02 3.32
N ARG A 23 11.89 -12.23 2.00
CA ARG A 23 11.84 -11.13 1.02
C ARG A 23 10.65 -10.22 1.25
N GLN A 24 9.47 -10.80 1.47
CA GLN A 24 8.26 -10.02 1.76
C GLN A 24 8.41 -9.17 3.03
N GLN A 25 9.02 -9.73 4.09
CA GLN A 25 9.29 -9.00 5.32
C GLN A 25 10.30 -7.86 5.12
N GLN A 26 11.35 -8.10 4.32
CA GLN A 26 12.35 -7.08 3.97
C GLN A 26 11.74 -5.94 3.16
N ASP A 27 10.91 -6.26 2.17
CA ASP A 27 10.21 -5.28 1.35
C ASP A 27 9.22 -4.46 2.19
N GLU A 28 8.49 -5.11 3.10
CA GLU A 28 7.60 -4.43 4.04
C GLU A 28 8.36 -3.46 4.95
N ALA A 29 9.47 -3.92 5.55
CA ALA A 29 10.31 -3.08 6.40
C ALA A 29 10.88 -1.88 5.64
N ARG A 30 11.30 -2.09 4.38
CA ARG A 30 11.79 -1.03 3.50
C ARG A 30 10.70 0.00 3.18
N VAL A 31 9.49 -0.44 2.82
CA VAL A 31 8.37 0.46 2.55
C VAL A 31 8.03 1.28 3.79
N ARG A 32 7.98 0.65 4.96
CA ARG A 32 7.73 1.35 6.23
C ARG A 32 8.78 2.43 6.50
N ALA A 33 10.06 2.12 6.32
CA ALA A 33 11.13 3.09 6.48
C ALA A 33 10.96 4.30 5.54
N LEU A 34 10.68 4.05 4.25
CA LEU A 34 10.46 5.12 3.27
C LEU A 34 9.26 6.01 3.62
N LEU A 35 8.14 5.42 4.05
CA LEU A 35 6.95 6.18 4.48
C LEU A 35 7.25 7.06 5.70
N ARG A 36 8.05 6.55 6.64
CA ARG A 36 8.51 7.29 7.82
C ARG A 36 9.42 8.45 7.44
N ASP A 37 10.41 8.21 6.60
CA ASP A 37 11.38 9.21 6.16
C ASP A 37 10.71 10.35 5.38
N LEU A 38 9.72 10.00 4.54
CA LEU A 38 8.87 10.96 3.82
C LEU A 38 7.81 11.64 4.72
N ARG A 39 7.72 11.23 5.99
CA ARG A 39 6.74 11.68 6.98
C ARG A 39 5.31 11.66 6.42
N VAL A 40 4.95 10.56 5.75
CA VAL A 40 3.65 10.42 5.08
C VAL A 40 2.52 10.52 6.11
N ASP A 41 1.50 11.30 5.79
CA ASP A 41 0.37 11.53 6.69
C ASP A 41 -0.90 11.87 5.90
N THR A 42 -2.00 12.04 6.64
CA THR A 42 -3.31 12.39 6.07
C THR A 42 -3.27 13.55 5.09
N GLY A 43 -3.96 13.35 3.96
CA GLY A 43 -4.07 14.31 2.88
C GLY A 43 -2.96 14.20 1.84
N ASP A 44 -1.86 13.50 2.12
CA ASP A 44 -0.86 13.18 1.10
C ASP A 44 -1.49 12.31 0.00
N VAL A 45 -1.08 12.52 -1.25
CA VAL A 45 -1.58 11.75 -2.39
C VAL A 45 -0.52 10.74 -2.80
N VAL A 46 -0.91 9.48 -2.93
CA VAL A 46 -0.07 8.42 -3.47
C VAL A 46 -0.43 8.21 -4.93
N LEU A 47 0.56 8.25 -5.81
CA LEU A 47 0.44 8.02 -7.24
C LEU A 47 1.12 6.70 -7.58
N PHE A 48 0.48 5.90 -8.42
CA PHE A 48 1.00 4.63 -8.90
C PHE A 48 1.23 4.70 -10.40
N ASP A 49 2.37 4.19 -10.82
CA ASP A 49 2.66 3.88 -12.21
C ASP A 49 2.80 2.36 -12.38
N ARG A 50 1.72 1.74 -12.86
CA ARG A 50 1.64 0.31 -13.14
C ARG A 50 1.87 0.03 -14.61
N LYS A 51 2.41 -1.15 -14.90
CA LYS A 51 2.51 -1.64 -16.28
C LYS A 51 1.11 -2.03 -16.75
N CYS A 52 0.50 -1.25 -17.63
CA CYS A 52 -0.87 -1.55 -18.11
C CYS A 52 -0.98 -2.95 -18.73
N ALA A 53 0.10 -3.45 -19.34
CA ALA A 53 0.17 -4.80 -19.92
C ALA A 53 0.21 -5.93 -18.89
N SER A 54 0.53 -5.67 -17.62
CA SER A 54 0.49 -6.68 -16.55
C SER A 54 -0.88 -6.77 -15.87
N MET A 55 -1.87 -6.01 -16.35
CA MET A 55 -3.23 -6.00 -15.85
C MET A 55 -4.14 -6.85 -16.75
N GLY A 56 -5.28 -7.31 -16.22
CA GLY A 56 -6.32 -7.91 -17.06
C GLY A 56 -6.88 -6.91 -18.08
N LEU A 57 -7.52 -7.41 -19.15
CA LEU A 57 -7.94 -6.61 -20.32
C LEU A 57 -8.60 -5.27 -19.97
N TYR A 58 -9.62 -5.29 -19.11
CA TYR A 58 -10.33 -4.08 -18.69
C TYR A 58 -9.45 -3.12 -17.88
N GLY A 59 -8.67 -3.64 -16.92
CA GLY A 59 -7.77 -2.82 -16.12
C GLY A 59 -6.64 -2.21 -16.96
N GLY A 60 -6.12 -2.97 -17.93
CA GLY A 60 -5.11 -2.50 -18.87
C GLY A 60 -5.62 -1.40 -19.79
N ALA A 61 -6.85 -1.53 -20.30
CA ALA A 61 -7.50 -0.49 -21.11
C ALA A 61 -7.71 0.81 -20.31
N ILE A 62 -8.24 0.72 -19.08
CA ILE A 62 -8.41 1.88 -18.20
C ILE A 62 -7.07 2.54 -17.90
N CYS A 63 -6.04 1.74 -17.58
CA CYS A 63 -4.68 2.23 -17.33
C CYS A 63 -4.11 2.97 -18.54
N ALA A 64 -4.21 2.39 -19.75
CA ALA A 64 -3.71 2.99 -20.98
C ALA A 64 -4.44 4.30 -21.31
N CYS A 65 -5.77 4.32 -21.18
CA CYS A 65 -6.57 5.52 -21.37
C CYS A 65 -6.21 6.62 -20.36
N ALA A 66 -6.08 6.28 -19.07
CA ALA A 66 -5.73 7.24 -18.02
C ALA A 66 -4.39 7.95 -18.33
N LYS A 67 -3.37 7.18 -18.74
CA LYS A 67 -2.07 7.74 -19.10
C LYS A 67 -2.10 8.54 -20.39
N PHE A 68 -2.77 8.02 -21.42
CA PHE A 68 -2.84 8.67 -22.73
C PHE A 68 -3.62 9.99 -22.68
N PHE A 69 -4.83 9.99 -22.13
CA PHE A 69 -5.64 11.22 -22.04
C PHE A 69 -5.12 12.17 -20.96
N GLY A 70 -4.58 11.64 -19.87
CA GLY A 70 -3.98 12.46 -18.80
C GLY A 70 -2.60 13.03 -19.14
N GLN A 71 -2.01 12.63 -20.28
CA GLN A 71 -0.65 13.01 -20.68
C GLN A 71 0.35 12.82 -19.53
N THR A 72 0.25 11.67 -18.85
CA THR A 72 0.93 11.40 -17.59
C THR A 72 1.30 9.93 -17.48
N GLN A 73 2.31 9.61 -16.68
CA GLN A 73 2.70 8.22 -16.42
C GLN A 73 1.84 7.54 -15.35
N TRP A 74 1.11 8.32 -14.55
CA TRP A 74 0.31 7.81 -13.43
C TRP A 74 -1.03 7.27 -13.91
N ASP A 75 -1.40 6.05 -13.53
CA ASP A 75 -2.69 5.44 -13.88
C ASP A 75 -3.64 5.30 -12.71
N HIS A 76 -3.15 5.49 -11.48
CA HIS A 76 -3.96 5.33 -10.27
C HIS A 76 -3.47 6.22 -9.15
N ASN A 77 -4.38 6.65 -8.30
CA ASN A 77 -4.05 7.44 -7.12
C ASN A 77 -4.93 7.07 -5.93
N GLY A 78 -4.53 7.58 -4.77
CA GLY A 78 -5.38 7.61 -3.59
C GLY A 78 -4.87 8.64 -2.60
N VAL A 79 -5.70 8.96 -1.61
CA VAL A 79 -5.39 9.91 -0.56
C VAL A 79 -5.06 9.15 0.72
N VAL A 80 -3.96 9.51 1.37
CA VAL A 80 -3.60 8.93 2.66
C VAL A 80 -4.56 9.44 3.72
N VAL A 81 -4.99 8.54 4.59
CA VAL A 81 -5.81 8.83 5.76
C VAL A 81 -5.23 8.06 6.93
N ARG A 82 -4.97 8.76 8.04
CA ARG A 82 -4.57 8.15 9.30
C ARG A 82 -5.79 7.59 10.02
N VAL A 83 -5.76 6.30 10.30
CA VAL A 83 -6.78 5.60 11.08
C VAL A 83 -6.13 5.21 12.41
N PRO A 84 -6.57 5.78 13.54
CA PRO A 84 -5.97 5.49 14.85
C PRO A 84 -5.99 4.00 15.16
N SER A 85 -4.84 3.46 15.57
CA SER A 85 -4.76 2.07 16.03
C SER A 85 -5.24 1.95 17.47
N PRO A 86 -6.05 0.94 17.83
CA PRO A 86 -6.37 0.65 19.22
C PRO A 86 -5.18 0.04 19.98
N SER A 87 -4.14 -0.43 19.27
CA SER A 87 -2.96 -1.04 19.87
C SER A 87 -1.88 0.01 20.13
N PRO A 88 -1.42 0.19 21.38
CA PRO A 88 -0.31 1.10 21.69
C PRO A 88 1.05 0.61 21.14
N ALA A 89 1.13 -0.64 20.69
CA ALA A 89 2.34 -1.22 20.09
C ALA A 89 2.40 -1.06 18.57
N ALA A 90 1.36 -0.50 17.94
CA ALA A 90 1.33 -0.31 16.49
C ALA A 90 2.35 0.77 16.06
N ALA A 91 3.06 0.51 14.97
CA ALA A 91 3.95 1.52 14.41
C ALA A 91 3.09 2.64 13.77
N PRO A 92 3.57 3.90 13.71
CA PRO A 92 2.83 4.98 13.06
C PRO A 92 2.45 4.71 11.61
N GLU A 93 3.19 3.82 10.93
CA GLU A 93 2.91 3.38 9.55
C GLU A 93 1.74 2.38 9.46
N ASP A 94 1.39 1.68 10.54
CA ASP A 94 0.23 0.78 10.59
C ASP A 94 -1.10 1.53 10.60
N GLU A 95 -1.05 2.81 10.99
CA GLU A 95 -2.21 3.70 10.97
C GLU A 95 -2.42 4.36 9.61
N LEU A 96 -1.52 4.17 8.65
CA LEU A 96 -1.64 4.80 7.33
C LEU A 96 -2.48 3.92 6.41
N PHE A 97 -3.60 4.48 5.96
CA PHE A 97 -4.47 3.86 4.97
C PHE A 97 -4.53 4.71 3.71
N LEU A 98 -4.77 4.06 2.58
CA LEU A 98 -5.04 4.68 1.30
C LEU A 98 -6.54 4.61 1.03
N LEU A 99 -7.17 5.78 0.91
CA LEU A 99 -8.51 5.94 0.36
C LEU A 99 -8.39 6.04 -1.16
N GLU A 100 -8.91 5.06 -1.88
CA GLU A 100 -8.82 4.99 -3.34
C GLU A 100 -10.16 4.59 -3.95
N ALA A 101 -10.48 5.11 -5.14
CA ALA A 101 -11.56 4.60 -5.97
C ALA A 101 -11.05 3.39 -6.75
N ALA A 102 -11.68 2.22 -6.56
CA ALA A 102 -11.43 1.03 -7.35
C ALA A 102 -12.66 0.70 -8.18
N ILE A 103 -12.51 -0.16 -9.19
CA ILE A 103 -13.62 -0.63 -10.04
C ILE A 103 -14.79 -1.20 -9.20
N THR A 104 -14.49 -1.75 -8.02
CA THR A 104 -15.47 -2.29 -7.06
C THR A 104 -15.94 -1.28 -6.00
N GLY A 105 -15.81 0.01 -6.29
CA GLY A 105 -16.14 1.13 -5.41
C GLY A 105 -14.95 1.65 -4.61
N VAL A 106 -15.21 2.68 -3.78
CA VAL A 106 -14.20 3.31 -2.93
C VAL A 106 -13.77 2.36 -1.81
N LYS A 107 -12.46 2.21 -1.62
CA LYS A 107 -11.87 1.33 -0.60
C LYS A 107 -10.88 2.09 0.27
N LEU A 108 -10.83 1.67 1.53
CA LEU A 108 -9.79 2.08 2.46
C LEU A 108 -8.88 0.88 2.72
N ARG A 109 -7.59 0.99 2.36
CA ARG A 109 -6.65 -0.14 2.43
C ARG A 109 -5.39 0.22 3.21
N PRO A 110 -4.79 -0.68 4.00
CA PRO A 110 -3.51 -0.42 4.65
C PRO A 110 -2.46 -0.02 3.60
N LEU A 111 -1.81 1.13 3.80
CA LEU A 111 -0.97 1.77 2.79
C LEU A 111 0.22 0.88 2.42
N VAL A 112 0.92 0.33 3.41
CA VAL A 112 2.06 -0.57 3.21
C VAL A 112 1.65 -1.77 2.33
N ALA A 113 0.59 -2.46 2.72
CA ALA A 113 0.08 -3.61 1.96
C ALA A 113 -0.41 -3.23 0.56
N ARG A 114 -0.88 -1.99 0.35
CA ARG A 114 -1.34 -1.51 -0.95
C ARG A 114 -0.20 -1.12 -1.88
N VAL A 115 0.89 -0.56 -1.34
CA VAL A 115 2.13 -0.28 -2.09
C VAL A 115 2.74 -1.59 -2.58
N LEU A 116 2.92 -2.56 -1.69
CA LEU A 116 3.49 -3.87 -2.04
C LEU A 116 2.64 -4.63 -3.07
N ARG A 117 1.31 -4.61 -2.94
CA ARG A 117 0.40 -5.29 -3.89
C ARG A 117 0.19 -4.56 -5.20
N SER A 118 0.62 -3.30 -5.32
CA SER A 118 0.31 -2.48 -6.49
C SER A 118 0.86 -3.05 -7.80
N GLY A 119 1.98 -3.78 -7.74
CA GLY A 119 2.76 -4.14 -8.93
C GLY A 119 3.24 -2.91 -9.71
N GLY A 120 3.18 -1.71 -9.09
CA GLY A 120 3.66 -0.47 -9.66
C GLY A 120 5.17 -0.53 -9.76
N HIS A 121 5.71 -0.14 -10.91
CA HIS A 121 7.15 -0.01 -11.07
C HIS A 121 7.66 1.29 -10.45
N GLU A 122 6.80 2.30 -10.36
CA GLU A 122 7.05 3.54 -9.63
C GLU A 122 5.85 3.89 -8.74
N VAL A 123 6.15 4.38 -7.53
CA VAL A 123 5.17 4.93 -6.58
C VAL A 123 5.70 6.26 -6.09
N ALA A 124 4.89 7.31 -6.24
CA ALA A 124 5.25 8.64 -5.79
C ALA A 124 4.28 9.14 -4.72
N VAL A 125 4.79 9.94 -3.78
CA VAL A 125 3.98 10.62 -2.76
C VAL A 125 4.03 12.13 -3.02
N ARG A 126 2.87 12.77 -3.09
CA ARG A 126 2.72 14.22 -3.18
C ARG A 126 2.19 14.76 -1.85
N LYS A 127 2.94 15.70 -1.27
CA LYS A 127 2.65 16.22 0.07
C LYS A 127 1.54 17.26 0.04
N LEU A 128 0.59 17.15 0.96
CA LEU A 128 -0.34 18.25 1.23
C LEU A 128 0.40 19.37 1.97
N GLN A 129 0.49 20.55 1.37
CA GLN A 129 1.23 21.72 1.87
C GLN A 129 0.38 22.60 2.80
N VAL A 130 -0.20 22.00 3.84
CA VAL A 130 -0.98 22.71 4.86
C VAL A 130 -0.64 22.19 6.25
N ALA A 131 -0.92 22.99 7.29
CA ALA A 131 -0.89 22.51 8.66
C ALA A 131 -1.89 21.34 8.82
N ARG A 132 -1.50 20.30 9.56
CA ARG A 132 -2.31 19.08 9.78
C ARG A 132 -2.80 19.03 11.23
N PRO A 133 -3.64 19.97 11.68
CA PRO A 133 -4.12 19.96 13.05
C PRO A 133 -5.07 18.76 13.25
N PRO A 134 -5.33 18.36 14.51
CA PRO A 134 -6.20 17.22 14.81
C PRO A 134 -7.57 17.29 14.14
N GLU A 135 -8.14 18.49 13.96
CA GLU A 135 -9.43 18.69 13.32
C GLU A 135 -9.41 18.32 11.82
N LEU A 136 -8.28 18.53 11.13
CA LEU A 136 -8.11 18.07 9.75
C LEU A 136 -8.11 16.54 9.69
N GLN A 137 -7.36 15.91 10.60
CA GLN A 137 -7.27 14.45 10.72
C GLN A 137 -8.66 13.83 10.97
N THR A 138 -9.42 14.37 11.94
CA THR A 138 -10.78 13.91 12.25
C THR A 138 -11.74 14.08 11.08
N ARG A 139 -11.68 15.22 10.37
CA ARG A 139 -12.55 15.45 9.20
C ARG A 139 -12.21 14.51 8.05
N ALA A 140 -10.92 14.28 7.77
CA ALA A 140 -10.47 13.37 6.73
C ALA A 140 -10.89 11.92 7.04
N LEU A 141 -10.74 11.49 8.29
CA LEU A 141 -11.20 10.17 8.73
C LEU A 141 -12.72 10.02 8.58
N ARG A 142 -13.49 11.02 9.01
CA ARG A 142 -14.95 11.01 8.86
C ARG A 142 -15.36 10.92 7.38
N PHE A 143 -14.73 11.73 6.53
CA PHE A 143 -14.96 11.69 5.09
C PHE A 143 -14.67 10.30 4.53
N ALA A 144 -13.47 9.77 4.81
CA ALA A 144 -13.08 8.44 4.36
C ALA A 144 -14.10 7.37 4.75
N MET A 145 -14.50 7.31 6.03
CA MET A 145 -15.50 6.35 6.52
C MET A 145 -16.87 6.52 5.84
N SER A 146 -17.29 7.76 5.57
CA SER A 146 -18.55 8.02 4.87
C SER A 146 -18.51 7.72 3.37
N SER A 147 -17.32 7.61 2.78
CA SER A 147 -17.12 7.38 1.35
C SER A 147 -16.85 5.92 1.00
N VAL A 148 -16.46 5.07 1.95
CA VAL A 148 -16.23 3.64 1.69
C VAL A 148 -17.47 3.00 1.06
N ASP A 149 -17.25 2.18 0.04
CA ASP A 149 -18.26 1.50 -0.77
C ASP A 149 -19.16 2.40 -1.63
N ALA A 150 -18.87 3.70 -1.72
CA ALA A 150 -19.42 4.52 -2.79
C ALA A 150 -19.08 3.90 -4.16
N PRO A 151 -20.04 3.86 -5.10
CA PRO A 151 -19.83 3.26 -6.42
C PRO A 151 -18.77 4.02 -7.23
N TYR A 152 -18.17 3.31 -8.19
CA TYR A 152 -17.21 3.88 -9.14
C TYR A 152 -17.93 4.65 -10.26
#